data_AF-Q2PC99-F1
#
_entry.id   AF-Q2PC99-F1
#
_cell.length_a   1.000
_cell.length_b   1.000
_cell.length_c   1.000
_cell.angle_alpha   90.00
_cell.angle_beta   90.00
_cell.angle_gamma   90.00
#
_symmetry.space_group_name_H-M   'P 1'
#
loop_
_entity.id
_entity.type
_entity.pdbx_description
1 polymer ?
#
loop_
_entity_poly.entity_id
_entity_poly.type
_entity_poly.pdbx_seq_one_letter_code
_entity_poly.pdbx_strand_id
1 'polypeptide(L)'
;PGHIGFNEPGSSPKSQTRLVYLDKVTRRDAASDFFGQANVPHQAITMGIGSILKSRRLILLAFGEAKARVLAKAVEEGVTDAVAASYLQTHPSSTIYCDSSAAAQLTRVRCPWVLTAGNSLMKVEYTPEVVKK
;
A
#
# COMPACT_ATOMS: atom_id res chain seq x y z
N PRO A 1 4.47 -7.68 -0.90
CA PRO A 1 3.44 -7.60 0.17
C PRO A 1 2.82 -6.20 0.26
N GLY A 2 1.48 -6.11 0.30
CA GLY A 2 0.72 -4.85 0.34
C GLY A 2 0.50 -4.33 1.75
N HIS A 3 1.45 -4.57 2.64
CA HIS A 3 1.41 -4.12 4.03
C HIS A 3 1.62 -2.59 4.14
N ILE A 4 1.07 -1.99 5.20
CA ILE A 4 1.41 -0.63 5.61
C ILE A 4 1.97 -0.70 7.03
N GLY A 5 3.16 -0.14 7.26
CA GLY A 5 3.95 -0.45 8.45
C GLY A 5 4.23 -1.96 8.51
N PHE A 6 4.24 -2.54 9.71
CA PHE A 6 4.37 -3.98 9.89
C PHE A 6 3.01 -4.69 10.06
N ASN A 7 1.97 -4.19 9.38
CA ASN A 7 0.66 -4.85 9.33
C ASN A 7 0.65 -5.89 8.19
N GLU A 8 1.10 -7.10 8.53
CA GLU A 8 1.10 -8.24 7.62
C GLU A 8 -0.34 -8.66 7.19
N PRO A 9 -0.48 -9.41 6.08
CA PRO A 9 -1.75 -9.99 5.68
C PRO A 9 -2.48 -10.69 6.84
N GLY A 10 -3.78 -10.41 6.98
CA GLY A 10 -4.61 -10.87 8.11
C GLY A 10 -4.66 -9.91 9.31
N SER A 11 -3.94 -8.78 9.25
CA SER A 11 -4.04 -7.75 10.30
C SER A 11 -5.45 -7.15 10.36
N SER A 12 -6.02 -7.09 11.57
CA SER A 12 -7.36 -6.53 11.78
C SER A 12 -7.44 -5.04 11.36
N PRO A 13 -8.52 -4.60 10.68
CA PRO A 13 -8.72 -3.18 10.36
C PRO A 13 -8.94 -2.31 11.61
N LYS A 14 -9.33 -2.90 12.74
CA LYS A 14 -9.47 -2.21 14.04
C LYS A 14 -8.19 -2.25 14.87
N SER A 15 -7.10 -2.79 14.34
CA SER A 15 -5.85 -2.92 15.07
C SER A 15 -5.32 -1.55 15.51
N GLN A 16 -4.84 -1.51 16.76
CA GLN A 16 -4.15 -0.37 17.33
C GLN A 16 -2.64 -0.58 17.25
N THR A 17 -1.89 0.42 17.73
CA THR A 17 -0.44 0.32 17.88
C THR A 17 -0.09 -0.88 18.77
N ARG A 18 0.78 -1.75 18.29
CA ARG A 18 1.12 -3.01 18.98
C ARG A 18 2.53 -3.46 18.66
N LEU A 19 3.05 -4.33 19.52
CA LEU A 19 4.25 -5.11 19.26
C LEU A 19 3.91 -6.22 18.25
N VAL A 20 4.76 -6.40 17.24
CA VAL A 20 4.65 -7.48 16.25
C VAL A 20 5.99 -8.19 16.09
N TYR A 21 5.93 -9.46 15.71
CA TYR A 21 7.10 -10.22 15.30
C TYR A 21 7.37 -10.00 13.83
N LEU A 22 8.64 -9.74 13.48
CA LEU A 22 9.05 -9.56 12.10
C LEU A 22 9.23 -10.92 11.42
N ASP A 23 8.60 -11.11 10.27
CA ASP A 23 8.79 -12.30 9.46
C ASP A 23 10.24 -12.41 8.94
N LYS A 24 10.68 -13.63 8.61
CA LYS A 24 12.01 -13.89 8.06
C LYS A 24 12.27 -13.10 6.77
N VAL A 25 11.25 -12.90 5.92
CA VAL A 25 11.36 -12.10 4.70
C VAL A 25 11.60 -10.64 5.04
N THR A 26 10.79 -10.06 5.92
CA THR A 26 10.94 -8.67 6.38
C THR A 26 12.32 -8.42 7.01
N ARG A 27 12.83 -9.39 7.80
CA ARG A 27 14.18 -9.30 8.38
C ARG A 27 15.28 -9.42 7.34
N ARG A 28 15.07 -10.20 6.27
CA ARG A 28 16.02 -10.32 5.16
C ARG A 28 16.06 -9.04 4.34
N ASP A 29 14.91 -8.45 4.05
CA ASP A 29 14.79 -7.21 3.29
C ASP A 29 15.44 -6.03 4.02
N ALA A 30 15.36 -5.99 5.35
CA ALA A 30 16.01 -4.97 6.16
C ALA A 30 17.51 -5.26 6.43
N ALA A 31 18.04 -6.44 6.08
CA ALA A 31 19.37 -6.85 6.54
C ALA A 31 20.51 -5.91 6.12
N SER A 32 20.40 -5.27 4.95
CA SER A 32 21.38 -4.29 4.47
C SER A 32 21.53 -3.11 5.44
N ASP A 33 20.41 -2.64 5.98
CA ASP A 33 20.36 -1.43 6.81
C ASP A 33 20.90 -1.70 8.23
N PHE A 34 20.96 -2.97 8.63
CA PHE A 34 21.43 -3.42 9.94
C PHE A 34 22.78 -4.15 9.88
N PHE A 35 23.50 -4.10 8.75
CA PHE A 35 24.79 -4.78 8.57
C PHE A 35 24.73 -6.30 8.80
N GLY A 36 23.62 -6.92 8.40
CA GLY A 36 23.40 -8.36 8.47
C GLY A 36 22.11 -8.75 9.18
N GLN A 37 21.51 -9.85 8.73
CA GLN A 37 20.21 -10.31 9.24
C GLN A 37 20.22 -10.62 10.74
N ALA A 38 21.37 -11.04 11.29
CA ALA A 38 21.53 -11.33 12.71
C ALA A 38 21.31 -10.09 13.61
N ASN A 39 21.59 -8.90 13.08
CA ASN A 39 21.44 -7.63 13.80
C ASN A 39 20.04 -7.04 13.67
N VAL A 40 19.21 -7.57 12.76
CA VAL A 40 17.83 -7.11 12.59
C VAL A 40 17.00 -7.59 13.77
N PRO A 41 16.33 -6.67 14.51
CA PRO A 41 15.46 -7.02 15.62
C PRO A 41 14.41 -8.08 15.24
N HIS A 42 14.00 -8.90 16.21
CA HIS A 42 12.96 -9.90 16.00
C HIS A 42 11.54 -9.33 16.11
N GLN A 43 11.42 -8.16 16.73
CA GLN A 43 10.14 -7.52 17.02
C GLN A 43 10.20 -6.05 16.66
N ALA A 44 9.05 -5.47 16.34
CA ALA A 44 8.89 -4.05 16.10
C ALA A 44 7.57 -3.54 16.70
N ILE A 45 7.53 -2.26 17.04
CA ILE A 45 6.27 -1.57 17.35
C ILE A 45 5.77 -0.95 16.05
N THR A 46 4.53 -1.25 15.67
CA THR A 46 3.89 -0.70 14.48
C THR A 46 2.58 -0.02 14.85
N MET A 47 2.25 1.07 14.15
CA MET A 47 0.87 1.57 14.14
C MET A 47 -0.05 0.50 13.55
N GLY A 48 -1.22 0.31 14.17
CA GLY A 48 -2.26 -0.54 13.60
C GLY A 48 -3.02 0.16 12.47
N ILE A 49 -3.73 -0.61 11.66
CA ILE A 49 -4.55 -0.10 10.56
C ILE A 49 -5.60 0.88 11.08
N GLY A 50 -6.25 0.56 12.20
CA GLY A 50 -7.25 1.42 12.81
C GLY A 50 -6.65 2.73 13.35
N SER A 51 -5.39 2.72 13.80
CA SER A 51 -4.67 3.95 14.16
C SER A 51 -4.37 4.79 12.93
N ILE A 52 -3.93 4.18 11.82
CA ILE A 52 -3.64 4.87 10.57
C ILE A 52 -4.92 5.54 10.03
N LEU A 53 -6.03 4.81 9.98
CA LEU A 53 -7.32 5.29 9.46
C LEU A 53 -7.96 6.43 10.28
N LYS A 54 -7.45 6.74 11.48
CA LYS A 54 -7.89 7.92 12.27
C LYS A 54 -7.22 9.22 11.84
N SER A 55 -6.23 9.17 10.96
CA SER A 55 -5.52 10.36 10.48
C SER A 55 -6.47 11.30 9.74
N ARG A 56 -6.21 12.61 9.73
CA ARG A 56 -7.05 13.56 8.96
C ARG A 56 -6.85 13.42 7.45
N ARG A 57 -5.64 13.02 7.04
CA ARG A 57 -5.23 12.84 5.65
C ARG A 57 -4.22 11.71 5.57
N LEU A 58 -4.34 10.87 4.55
CA LEU A 58 -3.45 9.76 4.28
C LEU A 58 -2.77 9.97 2.94
N ILE A 59 -1.45 9.82 2.92
CA ILE A 59 -0.63 9.88 1.72
C ILE A 59 0.16 8.58 1.64
N LEU A 60 -0.09 7.78 0.60
CA LEU A 60 0.69 6.59 0.29
C LEU A 60 1.64 6.90 -0.86
N LEU A 61 2.90 6.49 -0.72
CA LEU A 61 3.90 6.60 -1.77
C LEU A 61 4.26 5.19 -2.27
N ALA A 62 4.25 4.97 -3.58
CA ALA A 62 4.58 3.68 -4.18
C ALA A 62 5.46 3.87 -5.42
N PHE A 63 6.69 3.35 -5.37
CA PHE A 63 7.67 3.52 -6.43
C PHE A 63 8.23 2.18 -6.88
N GLY A 64 8.56 2.09 -8.17
CA GLY A 64 9.18 0.95 -8.80
C GLY A 64 8.21 -0.15 -9.23
N GLU A 65 8.63 -0.90 -10.25
CA GLU A 65 7.84 -1.96 -10.89
C GLU A 65 7.42 -3.07 -9.92
N ALA A 66 8.26 -3.39 -8.93
CA ALA A 66 7.96 -4.39 -7.90
C ALA A 66 6.66 -4.10 -7.11
N LYS A 67 6.22 -2.83 -7.09
CA LYS A 67 4.98 -2.41 -6.42
C LYS A 67 3.76 -2.41 -7.35
N ALA A 68 3.94 -2.53 -8.67
CA ALA A 68 2.86 -2.29 -9.62
C ALA A 68 1.64 -3.20 -9.42
N ARG A 69 1.88 -4.51 -9.33
CA ARG A 69 0.80 -5.48 -9.14
C ARG A 69 0.07 -5.27 -7.82
N VAL A 70 0.78 -5.01 -6.74
CA VAL A 70 0.15 -4.85 -5.41
C VAL A 70 -0.55 -3.50 -5.28
N LEU A 71 -0.06 -2.47 -5.97
CA LEU A 71 -0.71 -1.17 -6.04
C LEU A 71 -2.07 -1.28 -6.75
N ALA A 72 -2.13 -1.96 -7.89
CA ALA A 72 -3.40 -2.20 -8.58
C ALA A 72 -4.42 -2.91 -7.68
N LYS A 73 -4.00 -3.95 -6.94
CA LYS A 73 -4.85 -4.61 -5.95
C LYS A 73 -5.31 -3.68 -4.83
N ALA A 74 -4.41 -2.85 -4.31
CA ALA A 74 -4.72 -1.95 -3.20
C ALA A 74 -5.68 -0.83 -3.60
N VAL A 75 -5.74 -0.45 -4.88
CA VAL A 75 -6.49 0.72 -5.37
C VAL A 75 -7.76 0.35 -6.11
N GLU A 76 -7.72 -0.70 -6.93
CA GLU A 76 -8.77 -1.04 -7.89
C GLU A 76 -9.60 -2.28 -7.49
N GLU A 77 -9.01 -3.20 -6.71
CA GLU A 77 -9.72 -4.38 -6.21
C GLU A 77 -10.43 -4.08 -4.88
N GLY A 78 -11.32 -4.98 -4.45
CA GLY A 78 -12.06 -4.83 -3.20
C GLY A 78 -11.17 -4.86 -1.95
N VAL A 79 -11.64 -4.22 -0.88
CA VAL A 79 -10.95 -4.19 0.41
C VAL A 79 -10.82 -5.60 1.00
N THR A 80 -9.60 -6.01 1.31
CA THR A 80 -9.27 -7.34 1.85
C THR A 80 -8.14 -7.26 2.87
N ASP A 81 -8.17 -8.15 3.87
CA ASP A 81 -7.11 -8.33 4.87
C ASP A 81 -5.81 -8.91 4.27
N ALA A 82 -5.88 -9.52 3.08
CA ALA A 82 -4.71 -9.98 2.34
C ALA A 82 -3.84 -8.82 1.83
N VAL A 83 -4.44 -7.64 1.62
CA VAL A 83 -3.78 -6.43 1.14
C VAL A 83 -4.15 -5.29 2.07
N ALA A 84 -3.40 -5.13 3.17
CA ALA A 84 -3.69 -4.10 4.18
C ALA A 84 -3.80 -2.68 3.60
N ALA A 85 -3.06 -2.37 2.53
CA ALA A 85 -3.17 -1.09 1.83
C ALA A 85 -4.55 -0.82 1.20
N SER A 86 -5.33 -1.86 0.90
CA SER A 86 -6.70 -1.71 0.40
C SER A 86 -7.63 -1.03 1.41
N TYR A 87 -7.36 -1.12 2.72
CA TYR A 87 -8.14 -0.40 3.73
C TYR A 87 -8.11 1.12 3.56
N LEU A 88 -7.09 1.68 2.89
CA LEU A 88 -7.03 3.11 2.59
C LEU A 88 -8.16 3.60 1.69
N GLN A 89 -8.79 2.71 0.92
CA GLN A 89 -9.99 3.03 0.11
C GLN A 89 -11.18 3.46 0.98
N THR A 90 -11.21 3.03 2.26
CA THR A 90 -12.29 3.38 3.19
C THR A 90 -12.12 4.76 3.83
N HIS A 91 -10.96 5.38 3.66
CA HIS A 91 -10.64 6.67 4.26
C HIS A 91 -11.11 7.82 3.36
N PRO A 92 -11.85 8.82 3.88
CA PRO A 92 -12.42 9.89 3.05
C PRO A 92 -11.39 10.84 2.43
N SER A 93 -10.14 10.85 2.93
CA SER A 93 -9.06 11.72 2.46
C SER A 93 -7.76 10.93 2.31
N SER A 94 -7.74 9.97 1.39
CA SER A 94 -6.54 9.21 1.01
C SER A 94 -6.06 9.62 -0.38
N THR A 95 -4.76 9.76 -0.55
CA THR A 95 -4.12 10.09 -1.82
C THR A 95 -2.90 9.21 -2.02
N ILE A 96 -2.72 8.73 -3.24
CA ILE A 96 -1.61 7.83 -3.58
C ILE A 96 -0.77 8.50 -4.66
N TYR A 97 0.52 8.62 -4.39
CA TYR A 97 1.50 9.07 -5.37
C TYR A 97 2.34 7.87 -5.79
N CYS A 98 2.46 7.69 -7.10
CA CYS A 98 3.26 6.63 -7.68
C CYS A 98 4.04 7.11 -8.91
N ASP A 99 5.14 6.43 -9.22
CA ASP A 99 5.84 6.62 -10.48
C ASP A 99 5.19 5.81 -11.62
N SER A 100 5.64 6.05 -12.84
CA SER A 100 5.13 5.34 -14.03
C SER A 100 5.31 3.82 -13.92
N SER A 101 6.43 3.37 -13.36
CA SER A 101 6.71 1.94 -13.16
C SER A 101 5.75 1.27 -12.18
N ALA A 102 5.44 1.89 -11.05
CA ALA A 102 4.43 1.37 -10.12
C ALA A 102 3.00 1.53 -10.68
N ALA A 103 2.74 2.53 -11.52
CA ALA A 103 1.45 2.71 -12.17
C ALA A 103 1.17 1.71 -13.31
N ALA A 104 2.17 0.96 -13.78
CA ALA A 104 2.10 0.14 -14.99
C ALA A 104 0.96 -0.91 -15.01
N GLN A 105 0.50 -1.36 -13.84
CA GLN A 105 -0.59 -2.35 -13.72
C GLN A 105 -1.95 -1.72 -13.41
N LEU A 106 -2.03 -0.40 -13.23
CA LEU A 106 -3.31 0.29 -13.06
C LEU A 106 -4.10 0.25 -14.36
N THR A 107 -5.42 0.08 -14.26
CA THR A 107 -6.36 0.00 -15.38
C THR A 107 -6.20 1.21 -16.32
N ARG A 108 -5.97 2.41 -15.77
CA ARG A 108 -5.74 3.63 -16.58
C ARG A 108 -4.53 3.53 -17.52
N VAL A 109 -3.49 2.79 -17.13
CA VAL A 109 -2.26 2.62 -17.91
C VAL A 109 -2.35 1.38 -18.78
N ARG A 110 -2.79 0.26 -18.20
CA ARG A 110 -2.78 -1.06 -18.84
C ARG A 110 -3.93 -1.25 -19.84
N CYS A 111 -5.13 -0.79 -19.49
CA CYS A 111 -6.36 -1.00 -20.26
C CYS A 111 -7.23 0.27 -20.27
N PRO A 112 -6.74 1.41 -20.80
CA PRO A 112 -7.44 2.71 -20.70
C PRO A 112 -8.85 2.70 -21.30
N TRP A 113 -9.10 1.88 -22.33
CA TRP A 113 -10.40 1.74 -23.00
C TRP A 113 -11.52 1.26 -22.05
N VAL A 114 -11.18 0.59 -20.94
CA VAL A 114 -12.15 0.14 -19.94
C VAL A 114 -12.79 1.34 -19.21
N LEU A 115 -12.02 2.41 -19.01
CA LEU A 115 -12.52 3.64 -18.36
C LEU A 115 -13.42 4.45 -19.29
N THR A 116 -13.18 4.40 -20.60
CA THR A 116 -13.95 5.14 -21.61
C THR A 116 -15.31 4.49 -21.89
N ALA A 117 -15.43 3.19 -21.64
CA ALA A 117 -16.64 2.40 -21.90
C ALA A 117 -17.80 2.63 -20.89
N GLY A 118 -17.76 3.69 -20.08
CA GLY A 118 -18.86 4.07 -19.18
C GLY A 118 -19.03 3.17 -17.94
N ASN A 119 -18.11 2.23 -17.69
CA ASN A 119 -18.16 1.37 -16.52
C ASN A 119 -17.68 2.13 -15.26
N SER A 120 -18.60 2.92 -14.70
CA SER A 120 -18.46 3.72 -13.47
C SER A 120 -18.35 2.87 -12.18
N LEU A 121 -17.80 1.66 -12.24
CA LEU A 121 -17.65 0.79 -11.06
C LEU A 121 -16.39 1.11 -10.24
N MET A 122 -15.39 1.80 -10.83
CA MET A 122 -14.18 2.19 -10.10
C MET A 122 -14.36 3.58 -9.46
N LYS A 123 -14.39 3.63 -8.13
CA LYS A 123 -14.37 4.88 -7.32
C LYS A 123 -12.95 5.43 -7.16
N VAL A 124 -12.15 5.41 -8.22
CA VAL A 124 -10.76 5.89 -8.19
C VAL A 124 -10.68 7.15 -9.05
N GLU A 125 -10.35 8.27 -8.41
CA GLU A 125 -10.08 9.52 -9.11
C GLU A 125 -8.60 9.57 -9.50
N TYR A 126 -8.32 9.49 -10.80
CA TYR A 126 -6.97 9.59 -11.34
C TYR A 126 -6.62 11.05 -11.64
N THR A 127 -5.66 11.58 -10.88
CA THR A 127 -5.13 12.94 -11.09
C THR A 127 -4.14 12.98 -12.26
N PRO A 128 -3.96 14.15 -12.91
CA PRO A 128 -2.94 14.33 -13.94
C PRO A 128 -1.52 14.11 -13.39
N GLU A 129 -0.57 13.80 -14.28
CA GLU A 129 0.83 13.59 -13.90
C GLU A 129 1.40 14.82 -13.18
N VAL A 130 1.89 14.60 -11.96
CA VAL A 130 2.60 15.63 -11.21
C VAL A 130 4.04 15.66 -11.69
N VAL A 131 4.28 16.33 -12.81
CA VAL A 131 5.64 16.58 -13.31
C VAL A 131 6.27 17.65 -12.42
N LYS A 132 7.26 17.29 -11.59
CA LYS A 132 8.16 18.28 -11.01
C LYS A 132 9.04 18.83 -12.13
N LYS A 133 8.98 20.14 -12.37
CA LYS A 133 10.04 20.89 -13.06
C LYS A 133 11.36 20.77 -12.30
#